data_AF-A0A6C0KZI7-F1
#
_entry.id   AF-A0A6C0KZI7-F1
#
_cell.length_a   1.000
_cell.length_b   1.000
_cell.length_c   1.000
_cell.angle_alpha   90.00
_cell.angle_beta   90.00
_cell.angle_gamma   90.00
#
_symmetry.space_group_name_H-M   'P 1'
#
loop_
_entity.id
_entity.type
_entity.pdbx_description
1 polymer ?
#
loop_
_entity_poly.entity_id
_entity_poly.type
_entity_poly.pdbx_seq_one_letter_code
_entity_poly.pdbx_strand_id
1 'polypeptide(L)'
;MSAQQLCELNIWHGNRLLNEEHRNEIALAISGDISVFENKPFHIVKITDCNEAGDPITVRYIVDGQHRVNIMKSTFVSNPFTDDFEVMVIEKVCATELEISRHFRTLNNTKPIDYKEDPRLLANEYVNALQTRFGSGLIKSVRTRAPYLCVEALRAEFIKRRIVTMRLDSVAFAEAVFNKNLEMIKLYNDSDDEQIKRMLKIRFMLTMNWSWLTDLITV
;
A
#
# COMPACT_ATOMS: atom_id res chain seq x y z
N MET A 1 -19.21 14.49 -0.65
CA MET A 1 -18.76 13.55 -1.69
C MET A 1 -19.88 12.54 -1.81
N SER A 2 -20.29 12.20 -3.03
CA SER A 2 -21.39 11.28 -3.20
C SER A 2 -20.99 9.82 -2.90
N ALA A 3 -21.95 8.97 -2.56
CA ALA A 3 -21.72 7.57 -2.25
C ALA A 3 -21.18 6.81 -3.47
N GLN A 4 -21.68 7.11 -4.68
CA GLN A 4 -21.14 6.56 -5.92
C GLN A 4 -19.68 6.99 -6.16
N GLN A 5 -19.35 8.27 -5.97
CA GLN A 5 -17.97 8.77 -6.08
C GLN A 5 -17.03 8.10 -5.06
N LEU A 6 -17.48 7.90 -3.83
CA LEU A 6 -16.71 7.18 -2.82
C LEU A 6 -16.46 5.73 -3.24
N CYS A 7 -17.44 5.08 -3.88
CA CYS A 7 -17.30 3.72 -4.39
C CYS A 7 -16.26 3.61 -5.53
N GLU A 8 -15.98 4.66 -6.28
CA GLU A 8 -14.92 4.62 -7.30
C GLU A 8 -13.51 4.56 -6.69
N LEU A 9 -13.36 4.94 -5.42
CA LEU A 9 -12.06 4.92 -4.75
C LEU A 9 -11.58 3.49 -4.45
N ASN A 10 -10.27 3.33 -4.54
CA ASN A 10 -9.60 2.09 -4.15
C ASN A 10 -9.49 1.99 -2.63
N ILE A 11 -9.66 0.78 -2.09
CA ILE A 11 -9.35 0.50 -0.69
C ILE A 11 -7.83 0.40 -0.55
N TRP A 12 -7.28 1.08 0.44
CA TRP A 12 -5.84 1.07 0.69
C TRP A 12 -5.35 -0.37 0.93
N HIS A 13 -4.26 -0.77 0.27
CA HIS A 13 -3.80 -2.17 0.26
C HIS A 13 -3.18 -2.66 1.58
N GLY A 14 -2.90 -1.74 2.52
CA GLY A 14 -2.47 -2.07 3.88
C GLY A 14 -3.61 -2.36 4.86
N ASN A 15 -4.87 -2.33 4.39
CA ASN A 15 -6.05 -2.59 5.19
C ASN A 15 -6.24 -4.10 5.44
N ARG A 16 -6.92 -4.46 6.53
CA ARG A 16 -7.18 -5.86 6.93
C ARG A 16 -7.98 -6.59 5.85
N LEU A 17 -7.75 -7.90 5.68
CA LEU A 17 -8.63 -8.75 4.87
C LEU A 17 -10.10 -8.53 5.28
N LEU A 18 -10.98 -8.46 4.27
CA LEU A 18 -12.41 -8.36 4.50
C LEU A 18 -12.88 -9.61 5.23
N ASN A 19 -13.29 -9.45 6.49
CA ASN A 19 -14.07 -10.45 7.19
C ASN A 19 -15.48 -10.53 6.54
N GLU A 20 -15.75 -11.64 5.84
CA GLU A 20 -17.03 -11.89 5.17
C GLU A 20 -18.19 -12.04 6.17
N GLU A 21 -17.94 -12.61 7.35
CA GLU A 21 -18.95 -12.74 8.41
C GLU A 21 -19.37 -11.35 8.91
N HIS A 22 -18.40 -10.48 9.20
CA HIS A 22 -18.70 -9.11 9.63
C HIS A 22 -19.40 -8.28 8.53
N ARG A 23 -19.06 -8.53 7.26
CA ARG A 23 -19.79 -7.93 6.13
C ARG A 23 -21.25 -8.39 6.12
N ASN A 24 -21.50 -9.69 6.32
CA ASN A 24 -22.84 -10.26 6.31
C ASN A 24 -23.67 -9.74 7.50
N GLU A 25 -23.07 -9.61 8.69
CA GLU A 25 -23.71 -8.97 9.85
C GLU A 25 -24.17 -7.54 9.54
N ILE A 26 -23.30 -6.73 8.95
CA ILE A 26 -23.65 -5.36 8.58
C ILE A 26 -24.73 -5.35 7.50
N ALA A 27 -24.62 -6.20 6.47
CA ALA A 27 -25.60 -6.28 5.40
C ALA A 27 -27.00 -6.70 5.90
N LEU A 28 -27.05 -7.62 6.87
CA LEU A 28 -28.29 -8.02 7.54
C LEU A 28 -28.84 -6.88 8.41
N ALA A 29 -27.97 -6.20 9.17
CA ALA A 29 -28.37 -5.12 10.07
C ALA A 29 -28.98 -3.91 9.34
N ILE A 30 -28.54 -3.61 8.12
CA ILE A 30 -29.05 -2.48 7.33
C ILE A 30 -30.30 -2.83 6.51
N SER A 31 -30.68 -4.12 6.41
CA SER A 31 -31.88 -4.58 5.67
C SER A 31 -32.01 -4.03 4.24
N GLY A 32 -30.88 -3.76 3.57
CA GLY A 32 -30.84 -3.24 2.20
C GLY A 32 -30.90 -1.71 2.06
N ASP A 33 -31.15 -0.96 3.13
CA ASP A 33 -31.09 0.50 3.11
C ASP A 33 -29.64 0.98 3.32
N ILE A 34 -29.00 1.42 2.24
CA ILE A 34 -27.61 1.90 2.29
C ILE A 34 -27.48 3.37 2.72
N SER A 35 -28.58 4.14 2.77
CA SER A 35 -28.57 5.56 3.20
C SER A 35 -28.20 5.71 4.67
N VAL A 36 -28.36 4.66 5.46
CA VAL A 36 -27.91 4.60 6.88
C VAL A 36 -26.42 4.89 7.06
N PHE A 37 -25.61 4.79 5.99
CA PHE A 37 -24.18 5.11 6.03
C PHE A 37 -23.87 6.61 5.97
N GLU A 38 -24.84 7.47 5.66
CA GLU A 38 -24.71 8.94 5.70
C GLU A 38 -24.17 9.44 7.04
N ASN A 39 -24.62 8.81 8.14
CA ASN A 39 -24.39 9.27 9.50
C ASN A 39 -23.03 8.86 10.09
N LYS A 40 -22.19 8.12 9.35
CA LYS A 40 -20.89 7.63 9.84
C LYS A 40 -19.78 8.04 8.89
N PRO A 41 -18.74 8.77 9.35
CA PRO A 41 -17.68 9.23 8.47
C PRO A 41 -16.91 8.08 7.83
N PHE A 42 -16.47 8.29 6.59
CA PHE A 42 -15.47 7.48 5.92
C PHE A 42 -14.12 8.20 6.01
N HIS A 43 -13.07 7.47 6.34
CA HIS A 43 -11.73 8.04 6.34
C HIS A 43 -11.04 7.70 5.02
N ILE A 44 -10.61 8.74 4.32
CA ILE A 44 -9.81 8.62 3.12
C ILE A 44 -8.47 9.31 3.31
N VAL A 45 -7.46 8.82 2.60
CA VAL A 45 -6.16 9.48 2.51
C VAL A 45 -5.91 9.93 1.09
N LYS A 46 -5.22 11.06 0.96
CA LYS A 46 -4.76 11.61 -0.30
C LYS A 46 -3.24 11.61 -0.31
N ILE A 47 -2.64 10.97 -1.30
CA ILE A 47 -1.19 10.98 -1.53
C ILE A 47 -0.91 11.60 -2.90
N THR A 48 0.09 12.47 -2.95
CA THR A 48 0.60 13.03 -4.20
C THR A 48 2.00 12.47 -4.43
N ASP A 49 2.19 11.80 -5.56
CA ASP A 49 3.47 11.25 -6.01
C ASP A 49 3.66 11.57 -7.49
N CYS A 50 4.74 11.11 -8.12
CA CYS A 50 4.97 11.28 -9.56
C CYS A 50 4.73 9.97 -10.33
N ASN A 51 4.06 10.05 -11.47
CA ASN A 51 3.88 8.92 -12.39
C ASN A 51 5.20 8.53 -13.08
N GLU A 52 5.14 7.51 -13.93
CA GLU A 52 6.31 7.05 -14.72
C GLU A 52 6.96 8.14 -15.59
N ALA A 53 6.20 9.16 -16.01
CA ALA A 53 6.66 10.29 -16.81
C ALA A 53 7.17 11.47 -15.96
N GLY A 54 7.06 11.40 -14.63
CA GLY A 54 7.43 12.46 -13.70
C GLY A 54 6.31 13.45 -13.37
N ASP A 55 5.12 13.29 -13.96
CA ASP A 55 3.99 14.18 -13.69
C ASP A 55 3.39 13.87 -12.32
N PRO A 56 2.98 14.89 -11.56
CA PRO A 56 2.32 14.68 -10.28
C PRO A 56 0.98 13.98 -10.48
N ILE A 57 0.83 12.80 -9.88
CA ILE A 57 -0.43 12.09 -9.72
C ILE A 57 -0.87 12.21 -8.27
N THR A 58 -2.15 12.52 -8.10
CA THR A 58 -2.83 12.42 -6.82
C THR A 58 -3.67 11.16 -6.81
N VAL A 59 -3.44 10.29 -5.84
CA VAL A 59 -4.26 9.10 -5.60
C VAL A 59 -4.99 9.25 -4.26
N ARG A 60 -6.24 8.80 -4.22
CA ARG A 60 -7.04 8.72 -2.99
C ARG A 60 -7.32 7.27 -2.66
N TYR A 61 -7.22 6.94 -1.38
CA TYR A 61 -7.53 5.60 -0.87
C TYR A 61 -8.48 5.66 0.32
N ILE A 62 -9.36 4.68 0.41
CA ILE A 62 -10.18 4.44 1.60
C ILE A 62 -9.34 3.68 2.64
N VAL A 63 -9.20 4.25 3.84
CA VAL A 63 -8.46 3.64 4.95
C VAL A 63 -9.36 3.13 6.06
N ASP A 64 -10.60 3.64 6.17
CA ASP A 64 -11.62 3.09 7.07
C ASP A 64 -13.01 3.10 6.42
N GLY A 65 -13.86 2.15 6.83
CA GLY A 65 -15.20 1.96 6.27
C GLY A 65 -15.26 0.96 5.10
N GLN A 66 -14.22 0.14 4.89
CA GLN A 66 -14.12 -0.81 3.77
C GLN A 66 -15.33 -1.75 3.62
N HIS A 67 -15.89 -2.24 4.73
CA HIS A 67 -17.07 -3.11 4.70
C HIS A 67 -18.29 -2.38 4.17
N ARG A 68 -18.52 -1.15 4.63
CA ARG A 68 -19.63 -0.29 4.20
C ARG A 68 -19.50 0.08 2.73
N VAL A 69 -18.30 0.44 2.28
CA VAL A 69 -18.03 0.71 0.86
C VAL A 69 -18.30 -0.52 -0.01
N ASN A 70 -17.89 -1.72 0.42
CA ASN A 70 -18.15 -2.92 -0.37
C ASN A 70 -19.63 -3.28 -0.46
N ILE A 71 -20.40 -3.03 0.60
CA ILE A 71 -21.86 -3.17 0.57
C ILE A 71 -22.44 -2.19 -0.44
N MET A 72 -22.10 -0.89 -0.35
CA MET A 72 -22.57 0.13 -1.30
C MET A 72 -22.21 -0.21 -2.75
N LYS A 73 -20.96 -0.62 -3.01
CA LYS A 73 -20.50 -1.10 -4.32
C LYS A 73 -21.39 -2.23 -4.84
N SER A 74 -21.66 -3.22 -3.99
CA SER A 74 -22.50 -4.37 -4.37
C SER A 74 -23.92 -3.92 -4.69
N THR A 75 -24.49 -3.01 -3.88
CA THR A 75 -25.84 -2.49 -4.08
C THR A 75 -25.96 -1.71 -5.38
N PHE A 76 -25.09 -0.73 -5.66
CA PHE A 76 -25.11 0.04 -6.90
C PHE A 76 -24.91 -0.82 -8.15
N VAL A 77 -24.09 -1.88 -8.07
CA VAL A 77 -23.93 -2.84 -9.18
C VAL A 77 -25.20 -3.69 -9.36
N SER A 78 -25.79 -4.18 -8.28
CA SER A 78 -26.98 -5.06 -8.33
C SER A 78 -28.28 -4.31 -8.67
N ASN A 79 -28.36 -3.03 -8.32
CA ASN A 79 -29.49 -2.15 -8.60
C ASN A 79 -28.98 -0.78 -9.06
N PRO A 80 -28.74 -0.61 -10.38
CA PRO A 80 -28.25 0.64 -10.96
C PRO A 80 -29.19 1.84 -10.79
N PHE A 81 -30.46 1.60 -10.42
CA PHE A 81 -31.47 2.64 -10.18
C PHE A 81 -31.51 3.10 -8.73
N THR A 82 -30.60 2.62 -7.87
CA THR A 82 -30.50 3.09 -6.49
C THR A 82 -30.08 4.56 -6.49
N ASP A 83 -30.83 5.41 -5.79
CA ASP A 83 -30.52 6.82 -5.66
C ASP A 83 -29.15 7.03 -4.99
N ASP A 84 -28.38 7.99 -5.51
CA ASP A 84 -27.12 8.41 -4.89
C ASP A 84 -27.40 9.35 -3.71
N PHE A 85 -26.48 9.43 -2.77
CA PHE A 85 -26.61 10.25 -1.57
C PHE A 85 -25.25 10.75 -1.09
N GLU A 86 -25.25 11.79 -0.24
CA GLU A 86 -24.02 12.40 0.26
C GLU A 86 -23.49 11.66 1.48
N VAL A 87 -22.18 11.36 1.48
CA VAL A 87 -21.52 10.73 2.62
C VAL A 87 -20.53 11.69 3.27
N MET A 88 -20.42 11.58 4.60
CA MET A 88 -19.41 12.30 5.36
C MET A 88 -18.02 11.68 5.12
N VAL A 89 -17.07 12.49 4.66
CA VAL A 89 -15.70 12.05 4.37
C VAL A 89 -14.70 12.88 5.14
N ILE A 90 -13.81 12.23 5.88
CA ILE A 90 -12.67 12.84 6.54
C ILE A 90 -11.43 12.51 5.69
N GLU A 91 -10.92 13.52 4.97
CA GLU A 91 -9.71 13.39 4.15
C GLU A 91 -8.47 13.82 4.93
N LYS A 92 -7.43 12.99 4.90
CA LYS A 92 -6.09 13.33 5.39
C LYS A 92 -5.08 13.32 4.24
N VAL A 93 -4.29 14.38 4.11
CA VAL A 93 -3.16 14.41 3.19
C VAL A 93 -1.97 13.70 3.84
N CYS A 94 -1.41 12.73 3.13
CA CYS A 94 -0.23 11.98 3.53
C CYS A 94 0.86 12.16 2.48
N ALA A 95 2.10 12.38 2.91
CA ALA A 95 3.25 12.48 2.02
C ALA A 95 3.80 11.10 1.59
N THR A 96 3.53 10.05 2.38
CA THR A 96 4.08 8.70 2.17
C THR A 96 3.11 7.60 2.59
N GLU A 97 3.29 6.40 2.04
CA GLU A 97 2.63 5.16 2.50
C GLU A 97 2.84 4.88 4.00
N LEU A 98 4.01 5.23 4.54
CA LEU A 98 4.29 5.11 5.98
C LEU A 98 3.34 5.99 6.83
N GLU A 99 3.06 7.21 6.38
CA GLU A 99 2.10 8.08 7.06
C GLU A 99 0.67 7.55 6.98
N ILE A 100 0.29 6.96 5.85
CA ILE A 100 -0.98 6.26 5.69
C ILE A 100 -1.07 5.11 6.70
N SER A 101 -0.03 4.29 6.80
CA SER A 101 0.04 3.17 7.76
C SER A 101 -0.09 3.63 9.22
N ARG A 102 0.62 4.70 9.60
CA ARG A 102 0.51 5.30 10.94
C ARG A 102 -0.89 5.85 11.22
N HIS A 103 -1.49 6.53 10.24
CA HIS A 103 -2.84 7.04 10.37
C HIS A 103 -3.86 5.90 10.53
N PHE A 104 -3.75 4.87 9.71
CA PHE A 104 -4.59 3.67 9.79
C PHE A 104 -4.51 3.00 11.17
N ARG A 105 -3.31 2.83 11.73
CA ARG A 105 -3.12 2.29 13.09
C ARG A 105 -3.79 3.16 14.14
N THR A 106 -3.68 4.49 14.01
CA THR A 106 -4.32 5.44 14.93
C THR A 106 -5.84 5.29 14.92
N LEU A 107 -6.45 5.12 13.74
CA LEU A 107 -7.89 4.91 13.60
C LEU A 107 -8.35 3.55 14.18
N ASN A 108 -7.51 2.51 14.11
CA ASN A 108 -7.89 1.13 14.41
C ASN A 108 -7.30 0.55 15.70
N ASN A 109 -6.64 1.38 16.53
CA ASN A 109 -5.98 0.96 17.78
C ASN A 109 -6.95 0.44 18.87
N THR A 110 -8.25 0.38 18.61
CA THR A 110 -9.29 -0.04 19.57
C THR A 110 -9.80 -1.47 19.37
N LYS A 111 -9.37 -2.22 18.34
CA LYS A 111 -9.77 -3.64 18.18
C LYS A 111 -8.55 -4.57 18.24
N PRO A 112 -8.51 -5.53 19.20
CA PRO A 112 -7.54 -6.62 19.18
C PRO A 112 -7.50 -7.24 17.78
N ILE A 113 -6.30 -7.32 17.23
CA ILE A 113 -6.06 -8.02 15.97
C ILE A 113 -6.00 -9.49 16.35
N ASP A 114 -6.96 -10.29 15.92
CA ASP A 114 -6.76 -11.74 15.90
C ASP A 114 -5.57 -12.02 15.00
N TYR A 115 -4.44 -12.36 15.65
CA TYR A 115 -3.15 -12.62 15.05
C TYR A 115 -3.21 -13.94 14.27
N LYS A 116 -3.79 -13.92 13.08
CA LYS A 116 -3.25 -14.71 11.98
C LYS A 116 -2.33 -13.76 11.22
N GLU A 117 -1.04 -14.08 11.19
CA GLU A 117 0.02 -13.32 10.50
C GLU A 117 -0.41 -12.99 9.07
N ASP A 118 -1.07 -11.85 8.87
CA ASP A 118 -1.47 -11.39 7.55
C ASP A 118 -0.17 -11.08 6.79
N PRO A 119 0.16 -11.84 5.72
CA PRO A 119 1.40 -11.64 4.98
C PRO A 119 1.52 -10.23 4.41
N ARG A 120 0.40 -9.52 4.22
CA ARG A 120 0.39 -8.11 3.78
C ARG A 120 0.85 -7.18 4.88
N LEU A 121 0.43 -7.40 6.13
CA LEU A 121 0.86 -6.59 7.26
C LEU A 121 2.35 -6.78 7.52
N LEU A 122 2.83 -8.03 7.44
CA LEU A 122 4.26 -8.33 7.56
C LEU A 122 5.04 -7.70 6.40
N ALA A 123 4.60 -7.87 5.14
CA ALA A 123 5.25 -7.22 3.99
C ALA A 123 5.30 -5.69 4.12
N ASN A 124 4.26 -5.06 4.65
CA ASN A 124 4.26 -3.61 4.91
C ASN A 124 5.31 -3.20 5.93
N GLU A 125 5.61 -4.03 6.93
CA GLU A 125 6.66 -3.76 7.89
C GLU A 125 8.04 -3.65 7.22
N TYR A 126 8.38 -4.60 6.35
CA TYR A 126 9.63 -4.59 5.59
C TYR A 126 9.69 -3.45 4.57
N VAL A 127 8.59 -3.16 3.88
CA VAL A 127 8.50 -1.99 2.98
C VAL A 127 8.76 -0.69 3.76
N ASN A 128 8.16 -0.54 4.94
CA ASN A 128 8.34 0.64 5.79
C ASN A 128 9.79 0.77 6.26
N ALA A 129 10.44 -0.33 6.63
CA ALA A 129 11.85 -0.33 7.02
C ALA A 129 12.75 0.10 5.85
N LEU A 130 12.50 -0.40 4.64
CA LEU A 130 13.22 0.02 3.43
C LEU A 130 12.99 1.50 3.10
N GLN A 131 11.75 2.00 3.16
CA GLN A 131 11.44 3.42 2.95
C GLN A 131 12.13 4.32 3.98
N THR A 132 12.23 3.85 5.23
CA THR A 132 12.97 4.56 6.28
C THR A 132 14.47 4.58 5.97
N ARG A 133 15.02 3.47 5.47
CA ARG A 133 16.45 3.32 5.22
C ARG A 133 16.97 4.04 3.97
N PHE A 134 16.20 4.02 2.88
CA PHE A 134 16.56 4.61 1.59
C PHE A 134 15.93 6.00 1.36
N GLY A 135 14.92 6.37 2.15
CA GLY A 135 14.10 7.55 1.93
C GLY A 135 12.93 7.29 0.97
N SER A 136 11.86 8.07 1.12
CA SER A 136 10.61 7.95 0.34
C SER A 136 10.74 8.32 -1.14
N GLY A 137 11.86 8.94 -1.54
CA GLY A 137 12.12 9.31 -2.93
C GLY A 137 12.45 8.13 -3.85
N LEU A 138 12.94 7.02 -3.31
CA LEU A 138 13.45 5.87 -4.10
C LEU A 138 12.46 4.70 -4.19
N ILE A 139 11.56 4.61 -3.20
CA ILE A 139 10.52 3.58 -3.10
C ILE A 139 9.16 4.29 -3.07
N LYS A 140 8.50 4.27 -4.23
CA LYS A 140 7.31 5.07 -4.55
C LYS A 140 6.02 4.29 -4.36
N SER A 141 4.94 5.01 -4.10
CA SER A 141 3.64 4.40 -3.82
C SER A 141 2.89 4.02 -5.10
N VAL A 142 3.23 4.69 -6.21
CA VAL A 142 2.65 4.46 -7.54
C VAL A 142 3.58 3.61 -8.41
N ARG A 143 3.06 3.13 -9.53
CA ARG A 143 3.85 2.40 -10.53
C ARG A 143 5.00 3.27 -11.05
N THR A 144 6.20 2.69 -11.06
CA THR A 144 7.43 3.37 -11.47
C THR A 144 8.18 2.61 -12.55
N ARG A 145 9.08 3.33 -13.23
CA ARG A 145 10.15 2.74 -14.03
C ARG A 145 11.44 2.71 -13.24
N ALA A 146 12.36 1.84 -13.65
CA ALA A 146 13.75 1.91 -13.24
C ALA A 146 14.27 3.36 -13.41
N PRO A 147 14.94 3.93 -12.40
CA PRO A 147 15.61 3.23 -11.30
C PRO A 147 14.76 3.04 -10.02
N TYR A 148 13.51 3.51 -9.94
CA TYR A 148 12.71 3.52 -8.70
C TYR A 148 11.93 2.22 -8.46
N LEU A 149 11.79 1.81 -7.20
CA LEU A 149 10.93 0.68 -6.82
C LEU A 149 9.51 1.14 -6.52
N CYS A 150 8.54 0.31 -6.89
CA CYS A 150 7.13 0.49 -6.52
C CYS A 150 6.81 -0.35 -5.28
N VAL A 151 6.12 0.25 -4.29
CA VAL A 151 5.66 -0.38 -3.06
C VAL A 151 4.78 -1.60 -3.37
N GLU A 152 3.89 -1.51 -4.36
CA GLU A 152 3.02 -2.64 -4.72
C GLU A 152 3.81 -3.82 -5.28
N ALA A 153 4.81 -3.55 -6.13
CA ALA A 153 5.68 -4.58 -6.68
C ALA A 153 6.52 -5.25 -5.60
N LEU A 154 7.09 -4.47 -4.67
CA LEU A 154 7.81 -4.98 -3.50
C LEU A 154 6.93 -5.87 -2.64
N ARG A 155 5.72 -5.40 -2.29
CA ARG A 155 4.75 -6.16 -1.49
C ARG A 155 4.36 -7.48 -2.18
N ALA A 156 4.12 -7.44 -3.49
CA ALA A 156 3.79 -8.64 -4.26
C ALA A 156 4.94 -9.66 -4.25
N GLU A 157 6.18 -9.21 -4.44
CA GLU A 157 7.35 -10.09 -4.40
C GLU A 157 7.60 -10.67 -3.00
N PHE A 158 7.39 -9.89 -1.94
CA PHE A 158 7.45 -10.40 -0.56
C PHE A 158 6.41 -11.50 -0.29
N ILE A 159 5.16 -11.29 -0.70
CA ILE A 159 4.08 -12.28 -0.51
C ILE A 159 4.39 -13.54 -1.32
N LYS A 160 4.79 -13.39 -2.58
CA LYS A 160 5.17 -14.49 -3.48
C LYS A 160 6.30 -15.35 -2.90
N ARG A 161 7.26 -14.72 -2.22
CA ARG A 161 8.44 -15.37 -1.65
C ARG A 161 8.26 -15.83 -0.21
N ARG A 162 7.03 -15.78 0.32
CA ARG A 162 6.68 -16.20 1.69
C ARG A 162 7.49 -15.47 2.76
N ILE A 163 7.38 -14.15 2.80
CA ILE A 163 8.08 -13.29 3.78
C ILE A 163 7.97 -13.75 5.24
N VAL A 164 6.92 -14.51 5.60
CA VAL A 164 6.75 -15.14 6.92
C VAL A 164 7.90 -16.08 7.32
N THR A 165 8.71 -16.56 6.38
CA THR A 165 9.86 -17.44 6.67
C THR A 165 11.18 -16.67 6.79
N MET A 166 11.17 -15.34 6.77
CA MET A 166 12.40 -14.56 6.88
C MET A 166 12.99 -14.64 8.28
N ARG A 167 14.30 -14.86 8.35
CA ARG A 167 15.07 -14.94 9.60
C ARG A 167 15.43 -13.57 10.16
N LEU A 168 15.59 -12.59 9.27
CA LEU A 168 15.92 -11.21 9.64
C LEU A 168 14.64 -10.45 9.98
N ASP A 169 14.68 -9.69 11.07
CA ASP A 169 13.67 -8.66 11.33
C ASP A 169 13.71 -7.55 10.26
N SER A 170 12.68 -6.73 10.23
CA SER A 170 12.49 -5.69 9.20
C SER A 170 13.64 -4.67 9.16
N VAL A 171 14.28 -4.36 10.30
CA VAL A 171 15.37 -3.39 10.39
C VAL A 171 16.68 -3.99 9.90
N ALA A 172 17.02 -5.18 10.40
CA ALA A 172 18.22 -5.92 9.98
C ALA A 172 18.17 -6.25 8.49
N PHE A 173 16.99 -6.60 7.97
CA PHE A 173 16.79 -6.80 6.54
C PHE A 173 17.04 -5.52 5.73
N ALA A 174 16.49 -4.37 6.17
CA ALA A 174 16.70 -3.12 5.47
C ALA A 174 18.19 -2.73 5.39
N GLU A 175 18.96 -3.02 6.44
CA GLU A 175 20.41 -2.82 6.44
C GLU A 175 21.13 -3.77 5.48
N ALA A 176 20.74 -5.05 5.45
CA ALA A 176 21.30 -6.02 4.52
C ALA A 176 21.04 -5.63 3.05
N VAL A 177 19.83 -5.16 2.74
CA VAL A 177 19.47 -4.63 1.41
C VAL A 177 20.28 -3.38 1.08
N PHE A 178 20.50 -2.49 2.04
CA PHE A 178 21.36 -1.32 1.84
C PHE A 178 22.80 -1.70 1.49
N ASN A 179 23.38 -2.65 2.21
CA ASN A 179 24.72 -3.15 1.92
C ASN A 179 24.80 -3.81 0.54
N LYS A 180 23.78 -4.59 0.16
CA LYS A 180 23.69 -5.18 -1.19
C LYS A 180 23.60 -4.11 -2.28
N ASN A 181 22.85 -3.03 -2.07
CA ASN A 181 22.83 -1.89 -2.99
C ASN A 181 24.23 -1.26 -3.16
N LEU A 182 25.00 -1.11 -2.07
CA LEU A 182 26.37 -0.61 -2.14
C LEU A 182 27.31 -1.55 -2.91
N GLU A 183 27.17 -2.86 -2.74
CA GLU A 183 27.92 -3.86 -3.51
C GLU A 183 27.60 -3.75 -5.01
N MET A 184 26.32 -3.62 -5.37
CA MET A 184 25.90 -3.45 -6.76
C MET A 184 26.46 -2.16 -7.37
N ILE A 185 26.47 -1.05 -6.63
CA ILE A 185 27.08 0.20 -7.09
C ILE A 185 28.56 -0.01 -7.43
N LYS A 186 29.31 -0.71 -6.57
CA LYS A 186 30.73 -1.00 -6.80
C LYS A 186 30.92 -1.89 -8.03
N LEU A 187 30.09 -2.92 -8.17
CA LEU A 187 30.18 -3.88 -9.27
C LEU A 187 29.96 -3.24 -10.65
N TYR A 188 29.08 -2.25 -10.72
CA TYR A 188 28.66 -1.62 -11.98
C TYR A 188 29.22 -0.21 -12.19
N ASN A 189 30.15 0.25 -11.35
CA ASN A 189 30.63 1.64 -11.34
C ASN A 189 31.16 2.12 -12.70
N ASP A 190 31.75 1.21 -13.47
CA ASP A 190 32.38 1.52 -14.77
C ASP A 190 31.53 1.04 -15.96
N SER A 191 30.24 0.77 -15.72
CA SER A 191 29.34 0.33 -16.78
C SER A 191 29.04 1.44 -17.78
N ASP A 192 29.10 1.10 -19.07
CA ASP A 192 28.76 2.03 -20.14
C ASP A 192 27.27 2.07 -20.50
N ASP A 193 26.46 1.21 -19.89
CA ASP A 193 25.02 1.15 -20.11
C ASP A 193 24.31 2.40 -19.57
N GLU A 194 23.54 3.07 -20.41
CA GLU A 194 22.85 4.33 -20.07
C GLU A 194 21.82 4.18 -18.94
N GLN A 195 21.16 3.02 -18.83
CA GLN A 195 20.23 2.76 -17.74
C GLN A 195 21.00 2.58 -16.41
N ILE A 196 22.14 1.90 -16.44
CA ILE A 196 23.01 1.76 -15.27
C ILE A 196 23.60 3.11 -14.86
N LYS A 197 24.06 3.94 -15.79
CA LYS A 197 24.51 5.31 -15.50
C LYS A 197 23.44 6.15 -14.81
N ARG A 198 22.17 6.03 -15.23
CA ARG A 198 21.03 6.70 -14.55
C ARG A 198 20.81 6.18 -13.13
N MET A 199 20.92 4.87 -12.89
CA MET A 199 20.82 4.27 -11.56
C MET A 199 21.97 4.70 -10.63
N LEU A 200 23.20 4.70 -11.15
CA LEU A 200 24.40 5.15 -10.42
C LEU A 200 24.30 6.61 -9.99
N LYS A 201 23.77 7.49 -10.87
CA LYS A 201 23.55 8.91 -10.57
C LYS A 201 22.69 9.13 -9.32
N ILE A 202 21.70 8.27 -9.09
CA ILE A 202 20.85 8.32 -7.89
C ILE A 202 21.26 7.32 -6.80
N ARG A 203 22.38 6.62 -6.99
CA ARG A 203 22.96 5.62 -6.07
C ARG A 203 21.98 4.52 -5.65
N PHE A 204 21.17 4.05 -6.61
CA PHE A 204 20.13 3.06 -6.33
C PHE A 204 20.01 2.03 -7.47
N MET A 205 20.45 0.79 -7.17
CA MET A 205 20.68 -0.29 -8.13
C MET A 205 19.71 -1.47 -7.98
N LEU A 206 18.86 -1.47 -6.94
CA LEU A 206 18.00 -2.61 -6.58
C LEU A 206 16.94 -2.96 -7.63
N THR A 207 16.70 -2.09 -8.61
CA THR A 207 15.77 -2.33 -9.73
C THR A 207 16.39 -3.12 -10.88
N MET A 208 17.71 -3.37 -10.85
CA MET A 208 18.37 -4.14 -11.92
C MET A 208 17.87 -5.58 -12.02
N ASN A 209 17.70 -6.24 -10.87
CA ASN A 209 17.13 -7.57 -10.78
C ASN A 209 16.52 -7.76 -9.39
N TRP A 210 15.65 -8.76 -9.23
CA TRP A 210 15.08 -9.13 -7.93
C TRP A 210 15.88 -10.26 -7.24
N SER A 211 17.08 -10.60 -7.74
CA SER A 211 17.84 -11.73 -7.19
C SER A 211 18.37 -11.44 -5.79
N TRP A 212 18.68 -10.17 -5.49
CA TRP A 212 19.04 -9.73 -4.14
C TRP A 212 17.99 -10.11 -3.09
N LEU A 213 16.71 -10.13 -3.49
CA LEU A 213 15.62 -10.50 -2.58
C LEU A 213 15.61 -12.00 -2.34
N THR A 214 15.98 -12.82 -3.32
CA THR A 214 16.21 -14.27 -3.10
C THR A 214 17.36 -14.48 -2.14
N ASP A 215 18.51 -13.86 -2.42
CA ASP A 215 19.74 -14.03 -1.64
C ASP A 215 19.52 -13.75 -0.15
N LEU A 216 18.71 -12.74 0.17
CA LEU A 216 18.45 -12.31 1.54
C LEU A 216 17.29 -13.05 2.23
N ILE A 217 16.46 -13.79 1.50
CA ILE A 217 15.37 -14.60 2.07
C ILE A 217 15.85 -16.04 2.34
N THR A 218 16.76 -16.58 1.52
CA THR A 218 17.23 -17.98 1.64
C THR A 218 18.40 -18.19 2.61
N VAL A 219 19.02 -17.12 3.11
CA VAL A 219 20.12 -17.15 4.08
C VAL A 219 19.55 -16.99 5.50
#